data_AF-A0A9X1NDA9-F1
#
_entry.id   AF-A0A9X1NDA9-F1
#
_cell.length_a   1.000
_cell.length_b   1.000
_cell.length_c   1.000
_cell.angle_alpha   90.00
_cell.angle_beta   90.00
_cell.angle_gamma   90.00
#
_symmetry.space_group_name_H-M   'P 1'
#
loop_
_entity.id
_entity.type
_entity.pdbx_description
1 polymer ?
#
loop_
_entity_poly.entity_id
_entity_poly.type
_entity_poly.pdbx_seq_one_letter_code
_entity_poly.pdbx_strand_id
1 'polypeptide(L)'
;MTAVDLPLIPAQRAGERQAPAVITEPGVYDLPEKVYLSDPTPDGSMSSSTARRILAPGGPARVQWERKHPVFKDAYDLGTVTHLHVLGKGAEVVEVEAANWQTKDAKAQRDDARAEGRTPILTKDLLKAKAMARAVLSNKQVRALGLFKEGNGLPERSIFWEDDESGITCRAMLDWLGEIPVDLKTTNDASPEAVSKAVYSYGYDQQQDWYQAAVRGVGIDENPPFVFVFVETEAPHFVSVVELDDAFLDRGARRNRAGIERWVQCRESGIWPGYSEDIQTISPPRWARYEGEEL
;
A
#
# COMPACT_ATOMS: atom_id res chain seq x y z
N MET A 1 15.77 -17.66 8.80
CA MET A 1 14.52 -18.38 9.12
C MET A 1 13.56 -18.07 8.00
N THR A 2 12.83 -19.01 7.38
CA THR A 2 11.96 -18.62 6.25
C THR A 2 10.69 -17.95 6.77
N ALA A 3 10.08 -17.04 5.99
CA ALA A 3 8.87 -16.33 6.41
C ALA A 3 7.70 -17.26 6.76
N VAL A 4 7.70 -18.49 6.22
CA VAL A 4 6.69 -19.51 6.44
C VAL A 4 6.86 -20.25 7.77
N ASP A 5 8.05 -20.17 8.37
CA ASP A 5 8.41 -20.84 9.63
C ASP A 5 8.24 -19.94 10.87
N LEU A 6 7.98 -18.64 10.68
CA LEU A 6 7.73 -17.71 11.79
C LEU A 6 6.37 -18.00 12.44
N PRO A 7 6.30 -18.15 13.77
CA PRO A 7 5.02 -18.28 14.46
C PRO A 7 4.21 -17.01 14.23
N LEU A 8 3.02 -17.15 13.61
CA LEU A 8 2.07 -16.06 13.52
C LEU A 8 1.62 -15.69 14.94
N ILE A 9 1.81 -14.43 15.32
CA ILE A 9 1.35 -13.97 16.62
C ILE A 9 -0.16 -13.69 16.50
N PRO A 10 -1.03 -14.38 17.24
CA PRO A 10 -2.45 -14.05 17.25
C PRO A 10 -2.64 -12.70 17.95
N ALA A 11 -3.45 -11.82 17.37
CA ALA A 11 -3.82 -10.58 18.05
C ALA A 11 -4.54 -10.89 19.38
N GLN A 12 -4.14 -10.22 20.46
CA GLN A 12 -4.76 -10.45 21.78
C GLN A 12 -6.23 -9.99 21.76
N ARG A 13 -7.14 -10.88 22.17
CA ARG A 13 -8.58 -10.57 22.32
C ARG A 13 -8.86 -10.22 23.78
N ALA A 14 -9.26 -8.98 24.06
CA ALA A 14 -9.84 -8.64 25.36
C ALA A 14 -11.30 -9.12 25.47
N GLY A 15 -11.72 -9.54 26.67
CA GLY A 15 -12.99 -10.20 26.95
C GLY A 15 -14.27 -9.42 26.59
N GLU A 16 -15.34 -10.20 26.36
CA GLU A 16 -16.74 -9.92 26.00
C GLU A 16 -17.21 -8.47 25.72
N ARG A 17 -17.80 -8.33 24.51
CA ARG A 17 -18.01 -7.12 23.65
C ARG A 17 -16.74 -6.69 22.94
N GLN A 18 -16.46 -7.38 21.81
CA GLN A 18 -15.28 -7.26 20.93
C GLN A 18 -14.61 -5.87 20.99
N ALA A 19 -13.65 -5.72 21.91
CA ALA A 19 -12.68 -4.64 21.82
C ALA A 19 -11.82 -4.87 20.57
N PRO A 20 -11.41 -3.81 19.85
CA PRO A 20 -10.54 -3.96 18.69
C PRO A 20 -9.25 -4.67 19.09
N ALA A 21 -8.73 -5.51 18.19
CA ALA A 21 -7.41 -6.11 18.34
C ALA A 21 -6.37 -5.02 18.64
N VAL A 22 -5.59 -5.18 19.70
CA VAL A 22 -4.49 -4.28 20.04
C VAL A 22 -3.18 -5.00 19.78
N ILE A 23 -2.29 -4.38 19.01
CA ILE A 23 -0.96 -4.88 18.69
C ILE A 23 0.05 -4.14 19.57
N THR A 24 0.70 -4.88 20.48
CA THR A 24 1.66 -4.35 21.46
C THR A 24 3.07 -4.89 21.27
N GLU A 25 3.24 -5.89 20.42
CA GLU A 25 4.52 -6.57 20.20
C GLU A 25 4.89 -6.48 18.71
N PRO A 26 6.20 -6.38 18.38
CA PRO A 26 6.67 -6.60 17.03
C PRO A 26 6.36 -8.01 16.52
N GLY A 27 6.13 -8.16 15.22
CA GLY A 27 5.96 -9.46 14.59
C GLY A 27 5.13 -9.45 13.32
N VAL A 28 4.84 -10.66 12.84
CA VAL A 28 4.02 -10.90 11.65
C VAL A 28 2.62 -11.35 12.08
N TYR A 29 1.61 -10.70 11.51
CA TYR A 29 0.20 -10.88 11.83
C TYR A 29 -0.63 -11.13 10.58
N ASP A 30 -1.67 -11.96 10.74
CA ASP A 30 -2.73 -12.15 9.76
C ASP A 30 -3.95 -11.31 10.18
N LEU A 31 -3.98 -10.04 9.75
CA LEU A 31 -5.04 -9.10 10.09
C LEU A 31 -5.97 -8.86 8.88
N PRO A 32 -7.28 -8.67 9.11
CA PRO A 32 -8.14 -8.04 8.12
C PRO A 32 -7.65 -6.63 7.80
N GLU A 33 -7.69 -6.23 6.52
CA GLU A 33 -7.23 -4.90 6.08
C GLU A 33 -7.86 -3.76 6.89
N LYS A 34 -9.15 -3.83 7.19
CA LYS A 34 -9.85 -2.81 7.99
C LYS A 34 -9.23 -2.62 9.39
N VAL A 35 -8.80 -3.70 10.02
CA VAL A 35 -8.14 -3.67 11.34
C VAL A 35 -6.73 -3.10 11.21
N TYR A 36 -5.99 -3.49 10.16
CA TYR A 36 -4.70 -2.87 9.87
C TYR A 36 -4.87 -1.35 9.67
N LEU A 37 -5.78 -0.92 8.80
CA LEU A 37 -6.00 0.49 8.48
C LEU A 37 -6.43 1.33 9.69
N SER A 38 -7.12 0.75 10.68
CA SER A 38 -7.49 1.46 11.91
C SER A 38 -6.30 1.79 12.82
N ASP A 39 -5.09 1.33 12.49
CA ASP A 39 -3.89 1.49 13.30
C ASP A 39 -4.08 0.87 14.71
N PRO A 40 -4.01 -0.47 14.82
CA PRO A 40 -4.37 -1.19 16.04
C PRO A 40 -3.31 -1.07 17.15
N THR A 41 -2.45 -0.05 17.13
CA THR A 41 -1.37 0.15 18.11
C THR A 41 -1.77 1.19 19.16
N PRO A 42 -1.35 1.05 20.43
CA PRO A 42 -1.76 1.96 21.51
C PRO A 42 -1.39 3.43 21.26
N ASP A 43 -0.18 3.68 20.78
CA ASP A 43 0.38 5.03 20.60
C ASP A 43 0.32 5.54 19.16
N GLY A 44 -0.29 4.76 18.28
CA GLY A 44 -0.29 4.96 16.84
C GLY A 44 1.05 4.61 16.20
N SER A 45 0.98 4.13 14.97
CA SER A 45 2.12 3.64 14.21
C SER A 45 2.27 4.39 12.89
N MET A 46 3.48 4.31 12.34
CA MET A 46 3.79 4.88 11.04
C MET A 46 3.69 3.81 9.96
N SER A 47 2.98 4.10 8.87
CA SER A 47 2.95 3.25 7.67
C SER A 47 3.80 3.86 6.56
N SER A 48 4.14 3.08 5.54
CA SER A 48 4.82 3.57 4.33
C SER A 48 4.07 4.75 3.68
N SER A 49 2.73 4.71 3.68
CA SER A 49 1.90 5.82 3.19
C SER A 49 2.03 7.07 4.07
N THR A 50 2.09 6.89 5.38
CA THR A 50 2.33 7.99 6.34
C THR A 50 3.72 8.61 6.12
N ALA A 51 4.76 7.80 5.90
CA ALA A 51 6.12 8.24 5.61
C ALA A 51 6.22 9.10 4.35
N ARG A 52 5.52 8.72 3.28
CA ARG A 52 5.40 9.57 2.10
C ARG A 52 4.59 10.84 2.36
N ARG A 53 3.46 10.70 3.06
CA ARG A 53 2.47 11.77 3.27
C ARG A 53 3.04 12.91 4.12
N ILE A 54 3.81 12.59 5.17
CA ILE A 54 4.34 13.60 6.09
C ILE A 54 5.35 14.54 5.42
N LEU A 55 6.03 14.08 4.37
CA LEU A 55 6.99 14.88 3.60
C LEU A 55 6.33 15.68 2.46
N ALA A 56 5.07 15.43 2.15
CA ALA A 56 4.35 16.21 1.15
C ALA A 56 4.11 17.65 1.63
N PRO A 57 3.83 18.61 0.73
CA PRO A 57 3.42 19.96 1.14
C PRO A 57 2.20 19.93 2.07
N GLY A 58 2.31 20.58 3.25
CA GLY A 58 1.30 20.52 4.30
C GLY A 58 1.13 19.12 4.94
N GLY A 59 2.09 18.22 4.71
CA GLY A 59 2.06 16.82 5.10
C GLY A 59 1.80 16.59 6.59
N PRO A 60 2.53 17.24 7.51
CA PRO A 60 2.34 17.04 8.94
C PRO A 60 0.91 17.32 9.41
N ALA A 61 0.36 18.50 9.11
CA ALA A 61 -1.02 18.83 9.46
C ALA A 61 -2.03 17.84 8.89
N ARG A 62 -1.83 17.39 7.64
CA ARG A 62 -2.70 16.39 6.99
C ARG A 62 -2.63 15.03 7.67
N VAL A 63 -1.42 14.55 7.97
CA VAL A 63 -1.22 13.30 8.71
C VAL A 63 -1.91 13.37 10.07
N GLN A 64 -1.76 14.47 10.81
CA GLN A 64 -2.43 14.61 12.10
C GLN A 64 -3.95 14.61 11.97
N TRP A 65 -4.48 15.29 10.94
CA TRP A 65 -5.91 15.30 10.68
C TRP A 65 -6.43 13.90 10.30
N GLU A 66 -5.77 13.20 9.38
CA GLU A 66 -6.15 11.86 8.90
C GLU A 66 -6.14 10.82 10.03
N ARG A 67 -5.20 10.92 10.98
CA ARG A 67 -5.18 10.06 12.19
C ARG A 67 -6.40 10.24 13.08
N LYS A 68 -6.94 11.46 13.16
CA LYS A 68 -8.14 11.79 13.96
C LYS A 68 -9.44 11.58 13.17
N HIS A 69 -9.34 11.52 11.85
CA HIS A 69 -10.47 11.38 10.93
C HIS A 69 -10.14 10.31 9.87
N PRO A 70 -10.12 9.02 10.25
CA PRO A 70 -9.84 7.96 9.31
C PRO A 70 -10.87 7.98 8.18
N VAL A 71 -10.41 8.24 6.95
CA VAL A 71 -11.24 8.18 5.76
C VAL A 71 -11.01 6.83 5.09
N PHE A 72 -12.01 5.97 5.12
CA PHE A 72 -12.05 4.79 4.25
C PHE A 72 -12.38 5.27 2.85
N LYS A 73 -11.37 5.33 1.98
CA LYS A 73 -11.58 5.61 0.57
C LYS A 73 -12.17 4.38 -0.07
N ASP A 74 -13.08 4.59 -1.02
CA ASP A 74 -13.45 3.55 -1.98
C ASP A 74 -12.15 3.04 -2.61
N ALA A 75 -11.80 1.79 -2.34
CA ALA A 75 -10.68 1.16 -3.01
C ALA A 75 -10.96 1.12 -4.52
N TYR A 76 -9.91 1.16 -5.34
CA TYR A 76 -10.10 0.92 -6.77
C TYR A 76 -10.54 -0.54 -6.95
N ASP A 77 -11.86 -0.75 -7.12
CA ASP A 77 -12.48 -2.07 -7.11
C ASP A 77 -11.77 -3.05 -8.07
N LEU A 78 -11.35 -2.59 -9.27
CA LEU A 78 -10.62 -3.41 -10.23
C LEU A 78 -9.25 -3.90 -9.69
N GLY A 79 -8.50 -3.02 -9.03
CA GLY A 79 -7.20 -3.35 -8.45
C GLY A 79 -7.35 -4.32 -7.29
N THR A 80 -8.25 -4.01 -6.35
CA THR A 80 -8.55 -4.87 -5.19
C THR A 80 -8.98 -6.28 -5.62
N VAL A 81 -9.89 -6.39 -6.60
CA VAL A 81 -10.34 -7.70 -7.09
C VAL A 81 -9.25 -8.43 -7.88
N THR A 82 -8.34 -7.70 -8.55
CA THR A 82 -7.15 -8.31 -9.15
C THR A 82 -6.22 -8.88 -8.09
N HIS A 83 -5.94 -8.15 -7.01
CA HIS A 83 -5.15 -8.65 -5.87
C HIS A 83 -5.79 -9.90 -5.27
N LEU A 84 -7.10 -9.88 -4.99
CA LEU A 84 -7.83 -11.04 -4.49
C LEU A 84 -7.62 -12.28 -5.38
N HIS A 85 -7.73 -12.12 -6.70
CA HIS A 85 -7.56 -13.25 -7.63
C HIS A 85 -6.12 -13.73 -7.80
N VAL A 86 -5.11 -12.89 -7.55
CA VAL A 86 -3.70 -13.29 -7.56
C VAL A 86 -3.28 -13.91 -6.24
N LEU A 87 -3.66 -13.30 -5.12
CA LEU A 87 -3.20 -13.64 -3.77
C LEU A 87 -4.07 -14.69 -3.08
N GLY A 88 -5.33 -14.86 -3.53
CA GLY A 88 -6.31 -15.75 -2.90
C GLY A 88 -6.82 -15.26 -1.55
N LYS A 89 -6.54 -14.01 -1.19
CA LYS A 89 -6.92 -13.36 0.07
C LYS A 89 -7.39 -11.93 -0.20
N GLY A 90 -8.41 -11.49 0.54
CA GLY A 90 -9.03 -10.18 0.41
C GLY A 90 -10.51 -10.20 0.83
N ALA A 91 -11.20 -9.07 0.70
CA ALA A 91 -12.63 -8.99 0.96
C ALA A 91 -13.45 -9.82 -0.03
N GLU A 92 -14.61 -10.32 0.40
CA GLU A 92 -15.56 -10.98 -0.51
C GLU A 92 -16.04 -9.99 -1.58
N VAL A 93 -16.25 -10.51 -2.79
CA VAL A 93 -16.67 -9.72 -3.94
C VAL A 93 -18.16 -9.92 -4.21
N VAL A 94 -18.88 -8.82 -4.43
CA VAL A 94 -20.26 -8.83 -4.91
C VAL A 94 -20.28 -8.41 -6.36
N GLU A 95 -20.59 -9.35 -7.24
CA GLU A 95 -20.81 -9.07 -8.66
C GLU A 95 -22.15 -8.35 -8.84
N VAL A 96 -22.10 -7.20 -9.52
CA VAL A 96 -23.28 -6.41 -9.88
C VAL A 96 -23.46 -6.43 -11.38
N GLU A 97 -24.57 -7.02 -11.83
CA GLU A 97 -24.94 -7.09 -13.25
C GLU A 97 -25.48 -5.73 -13.74
N ALA A 98 -24.57 -4.80 -14.03
CA ALA A 98 -24.91 -3.50 -14.59
C ALA A 98 -23.85 -3.02 -15.59
N ALA A 99 -24.25 -2.17 -16.55
CA ALA A 99 -23.32 -1.58 -17.52
C ALA A 99 -22.40 -0.52 -16.87
N ASN A 100 -22.91 0.20 -15.88
CA ASN A 100 -22.23 1.24 -15.12
C ASN A 100 -22.97 1.53 -13.79
N TRP A 101 -22.38 2.36 -12.93
CA TRP A 101 -22.95 2.76 -11.64
C TRP A 101 -23.96 3.93 -11.74
N GLN A 102 -24.65 4.13 -12.86
CA GLN A 102 -25.56 5.29 -13.03
C GLN A 102 -27.00 5.01 -12.58
N THR A 103 -27.45 3.75 -12.63
CA THR A 103 -28.81 3.38 -12.22
C THR A 103 -28.96 3.44 -10.69
N LYS A 104 -30.18 3.70 -10.22
CA LYS A 104 -30.48 3.69 -8.76
C LYS A 104 -30.21 2.32 -8.15
N ASP A 105 -30.58 1.27 -8.87
CA ASP A 105 -30.40 -0.12 -8.46
C ASP A 105 -28.91 -0.50 -8.31
N ALA A 106 -28.08 -0.22 -9.32
CA ALA A 106 -26.64 -0.51 -9.24
C ALA A 106 -25.95 0.25 -8.09
N LYS A 107 -26.35 1.50 -7.84
CA LYS A 107 -25.84 2.27 -6.70
C LYS A 107 -26.26 1.67 -5.35
N ALA A 108 -27.52 1.23 -5.22
CA ALA A 108 -28.00 0.58 -4.00
C ALA A 108 -27.20 -0.71 -3.72
N GLN A 109 -27.07 -1.59 -4.71
CA GLN A 109 -26.27 -2.81 -4.57
C GLN A 109 -24.81 -2.54 -4.18
N ARG A 110 -24.19 -1.51 -4.77
CA ARG A 110 -22.84 -1.08 -4.42
C ARG A 110 -22.74 -0.62 -2.96
N ASP A 111 -23.68 0.22 -2.54
CA ASP A 111 -23.67 0.82 -1.21
C ASP A 111 -23.96 -0.25 -0.12
N ASP A 112 -24.88 -1.18 -0.40
CA ASP A 112 -25.19 -2.33 0.46
C ASP A 112 -23.97 -3.27 0.60
N ALA A 113 -23.32 -3.63 -0.51
CA ALA A 113 -22.11 -4.45 -0.46
C ALA A 113 -21.01 -3.82 0.39
N ARG A 114 -20.81 -2.50 0.27
CA ARG A 114 -19.83 -1.76 1.06
C ARG A 114 -20.21 -1.68 2.55
N ALA A 115 -21.50 -1.52 2.85
CA ALA A 115 -22.00 -1.54 4.22
C ALA A 115 -21.73 -2.90 4.91
N GLU A 116 -21.77 -3.98 4.14
CA GLU A 116 -21.42 -5.34 4.57
C GLU A 116 -19.91 -5.63 4.58
N GLY A 117 -19.07 -4.66 4.17
CA GLY A 117 -17.62 -4.82 4.10
C GLY A 117 -17.13 -5.66 2.91
N ARG A 118 -17.98 -5.84 1.89
CA ARG A 118 -17.65 -6.51 0.64
C ARG A 118 -17.25 -5.51 -0.45
N THR A 119 -16.53 -5.97 -1.47
CA THR A 119 -16.13 -5.17 -2.63
C THR A 119 -17.13 -5.35 -3.78
N PRO A 120 -17.95 -4.33 -4.10
CA PRO A 120 -18.82 -4.38 -5.27
C PRO A 120 -18.00 -4.23 -6.56
N ILE A 121 -18.35 -4.99 -7.59
CA ILE A 121 -17.71 -4.88 -8.90
C ILE A 121 -18.70 -5.16 -10.02
N LEU A 122 -18.62 -4.41 -11.12
CA LEU A 122 -19.42 -4.69 -12.30
C LEU A 122 -18.94 -5.99 -12.96
N THR A 123 -19.85 -6.80 -13.51
CA THR A 123 -19.51 -8.03 -14.24
C THR A 123 -18.36 -7.86 -15.25
N LYS A 124 -18.40 -6.77 -16.04
CA LYS A 124 -17.35 -6.49 -17.05
C LYS A 124 -15.96 -6.27 -16.40
N ASP A 125 -15.93 -5.63 -15.24
CA ASP A 125 -14.70 -5.32 -14.52
C ASP A 125 -14.20 -6.55 -13.74
N LEU A 126 -15.11 -7.42 -13.27
CA LEU A 126 -14.76 -8.72 -12.69
C LEU A 126 -14.08 -9.63 -13.72
N LEU A 127 -14.63 -9.71 -14.94
CA LEU A 127 -14.01 -10.47 -16.03
C LEU A 127 -12.62 -9.93 -16.37
N LYS A 128 -12.46 -8.59 -16.36
CA LYS A 128 -11.19 -7.90 -16.56
C LYS A 128 -10.19 -8.22 -15.45
N ALA A 129 -10.58 -8.12 -14.18
CA ALA A 129 -9.73 -8.49 -13.04
C ALA A 129 -9.26 -9.96 -13.10
N LYS A 130 -10.16 -10.89 -13.43
CA LYS A 130 -9.83 -12.31 -13.64
C LYS A 130 -8.87 -12.53 -14.81
N ALA A 131 -8.93 -11.71 -15.86
CA ALA A 131 -8.00 -11.76 -16.98
C ALA A 131 -6.61 -11.22 -16.59
N MET A 132 -6.55 -10.10 -15.87
CA MET A 132 -5.33 -9.53 -15.30
C MET A 132 -4.64 -10.53 -14.36
N ALA A 133 -5.38 -11.15 -13.43
CA ALA A 133 -4.82 -12.15 -12.51
C ALA A 133 -4.26 -13.37 -13.25
N ARG A 134 -4.94 -13.86 -14.29
CA ARG A 134 -4.42 -14.93 -15.16
C ARG A 134 -3.15 -14.52 -15.87
N ALA A 135 -3.04 -13.29 -16.35
CA ALA A 135 -1.83 -12.78 -16.98
C ALA A 135 -0.64 -12.75 -16.00
N VAL A 136 -0.87 -12.30 -14.76
CA VAL A 136 0.14 -12.34 -13.67
C VAL A 136 0.58 -13.77 -13.39
N LEU A 137 -0.36 -14.66 -13.08
CA LEU A 137 -0.05 -16.04 -12.66
C LEU A 137 0.54 -16.90 -13.79
N SER A 138 0.32 -16.53 -15.06
CA SER A 138 0.91 -17.22 -16.23
C SER A 138 2.21 -16.60 -16.72
N ASN A 139 2.61 -15.42 -16.22
CA ASN A 139 3.84 -14.76 -16.61
C ASN A 139 5.07 -15.64 -16.32
N LYS A 140 6.00 -15.72 -17.29
CA LYS A 140 7.18 -16.59 -17.22
C LYS A 140 8.08 -16.29 -16.01
N GLN A 141 8.33 -15.01 -15.70
CA GLN A 141 9.19 -14.62 -14.59
C GLN A 141 8.51 -14.90 -13.25
N VAL A 142 7.23 -14.54 -13.11
CA VAL A 142 6.42 -14.85 -11.92
C VAL A 142 6.46 -16.35 -11.60
N ARG A 143 6.27 -17.21 -12.62
CA ARG A 143 6.34 -18.67 -12.45
C ARG A 143 7.74 -19.18 -12.15
N ALA A 144 8.77 -18.62 -12.79
CA ALA A 144 10.16 -19.04 -12.57
C ALA A 144 10.63 -18.72 -11.15
N LEU A 145 10.20 -17.59 -10.60
CA LEU A 145 10.47 -17.15 -9.22
C LEU A 145 9.53 -17.81 -8.19
N GLY A 146 8.53 -18.57 -8.63
CA GLY A 146 7.56 -19.22 -7.74
C GLY A 146 6.69 -18.25 -6.93
N LEU A 147 6.49 -17.02 -7.41
CA LEU A 147 5.69 -15.99 -6.73
C LEU A 147 4.20 -16.36 -6.76
N PHE A 148 3.46 -15.97 -5.72
CA PHE A 148 2.01 -16.19 -5.57
C PHE A 148 1.57 -17.67 -5.63
N LYS A 149 2.51 -18.61 -5.46
CA LYS A 149 2.21 -20.04 -5.43
C LYS A 149 1.93 -20.48 -3.98
N GLU A 150 0.87 -21.25 -3.79
CA GLU A 150 0.56 -21.85 -2.50
C GLU A 150 1.78 -22.59 -1.91
N GLY A 151 2.09 -22.31 -0.65
CA GLY A 151 3.26 -22.86 0.06
C GLY A 151 4.57 -22.09 -0.14
N ASN A 152 4.66 -21.15 -1.09
CA ASN A 152 5.87 -20.38 -1.35
C ASN A 152 5.90 -19.00 -0.66
N GLY A 153 4.87 -18.69 0.13
CA GLY A 153 4.74 -17.40 0.80
C GLY A 153 3.35 -17.21 1.38
N LEU A 154 3.16 -16.05 1.99
CA LEU A 154 1.99 -15.68 2.76
C LEU A 154 1.37 -14.39 2.19
N PRO A 155 0.10 -14.41 1.76
CA PRO A 155 -0.56 -13.21 1.22
C PRO A 155 -1.01 -12.24 2.32
N GLU A 156 -1.00 -10.94 1.99
CA GLU A 156 -1.50 -9.83 2.82
C GLU A 156 -1.08 -9.94 4.29
N ARG A 157 0.24 -10.00 4.53
CA ARG A 157 0.79 -10.11 5.89
C ARG A 157 1.11 -8.75 6.46
N SER A 158 0.52 -8.47 7.62
CA SER A 158 0.82 -7.27 8.38
C SER A 158 2.08 -7.50 9.21
N ILE A 159 3.02 -6.56 9.14
CA ILE A 159 4.25 -6.59 9.93
C ILE A 159 4.27 -5.33 10.78
N PHE A 160 4.51 -5.48 12.07
CA PHE A 160 4.74 -4.40 13.02
C PHE A 160 6.16 -4.54 13.58
N TRP A 161 6.89 -3.45 13.66
CA TRP A 161 8.25 -3.43 14.22
C TRP A 161 8.54 -2.08 14.86
N GLU A 162 9.62 -2.01 15.61
CA GLU A 162 10.16 -0.77 16.15
C GLU A 162 11.33 -0.30 15.27
N ASP A 163 11.35 0.98 14.90
CA ASP A 163 12.51 1.57 14.23
C ASP A 163 13.66 1.73 15.24
N ASP A 164 14.74 0.96 15.08
CA ASP A 164 15.85 0.89 16.05
C ASP A 164 16.46 2.25 16.42
N GLU A 165 16.47 3.22 15.49
CA GLU A 165 17.09 4.53 15.71
C GLU A 165 16.16 5.50 16.44
N SER A 166 14.85 5.49 16.13
CA SER A 166 13.90 6.47 16.67
C SER A 166 12.95 5.91 17.73
N GLY A 167 12.87 4.59 17.89
CA GLY A 167 11.97 3.90 18.81
C GLY A 167 10.50 3.98 18.43
N ILE A 168 10.15 4.46 17.22
CA ILE A 168 8.74 4.54 16.82
C ILE A 168 8.22 3.18 16.36
N THR A 169 6.95 2.91 16.65
CA THR A 169 6.26 1.76 16.05
C THR A 169 5.95 2.02 14.58
N CYS A 170 6.40 1.10 13.73
CA CYS A 170 6.16 1.09 12.30
C CYS A 170 5.26 -0.09 11.92
N ARG A 171 4.56 0.05 10.80
CA ARG A 171 3.74 -1.00 10.22
C ARG A 171 3.81 -1.05 8.69
N ALA A 172 3.63 -2.25 8.16
CA ALA A 172 3.50 -2.52 6.74
C ALA A 172 2.49 -3.65 6.54
N MET A 173 1.87 -3.70 5.36
CA MET A 173 1.12 -4.87 4.92
C MET A 173 1.59 -5.21 3.53
N LEU A 174 2.25 -6.36 3.41
CA LEU A 174 2.84 -6.83 2.16
C LEU A 174 1.80 -7.64 1.41
N ASP A 175 1.67 -7.43 0.10
CA ASP A 175 0.80 -8.25 -0.76
C ASP A 175 1.23 -9.72 -0.71
N TRP A 176 2.54 -9.98 -0.76
CA TRP A 176 3.11 -11.30 -0.65
C TRP A 176 4.39 -11.30 0.17
N LEU A 177 4.41 -12.09 1.24
CA LEU A 177 5.59 -12.34 2.06
C LEU A 177 6.10 -13.77 1.79
N GLY A 178 7.05 -13.91 0.88
CA GLY A 178 7.77 -15.16 0.58
C GLY A 178 9.28 -14.98 0.71
N GLU A 179 10.06 -15.88 0.10
CA GLU A 179 11.52 -15.70 -0.05
C GLU A 179 11.85 -14.38 -0.77
N ILE A 180 11.03 -14.02 -1.75
CA ILE A 180 11.00 -12.70 -2.37
C ILE A 180 9.68 -12.03 -2.00
N PRO A 181 9.69 -11.05 -1.07
CA PRO A 181 8.60 -10.10 -0.89
C PRO A 181 8.17 -9.44 -2.21
N VAL A 182 6.87 -9.33 -2.41
CA VAL A 182 6.29 -8.73 -3.63
C VAL A 182 5.23 -7.71 -3.26
N ASP A 183 5.19 -6.62 -4.03
CA ASP A 183 4.05 -5.73 -4.10
C ASP A 183 3.50 -5.70 -5.55
N LEU A 184 2.21 -5.97 -5.66
CA LEU A 184 1.48 -6.06 -6.93
C LEU A 184 0.85 -4.70 -7.22
N LYS A 185 1.00 -4.23 -8.46
CA LYS A 185 0.48 -2.95 -8.92
C LYS A 185 -0.32 -3.15 -10.20
N THR A 186 -1.52 -2.58 -10.25
CA THR A 186 -2.23 -2.38 -11.51
C THR A 186 -1.85 -1.03 -12.12
N THR A 187 -1.58 -0.99 -13.42
CA THR A 187 -1.14 0.23 -14.13
C THR A 187 -1.83 0.33 -15.49
N ASN A 188 -1.84 1.51 -16.11
CA ASN A 188 -2.25 1.66 -17.51
C ASN A 188 -1.13 1.31 -18.50
N ASP A 189 0.12 1.33 -18.05
CA ASP A 189 1.32 1.07 -18.86
C ASP A 189 2.37 0.40 -17.96
N ALA A 190 2.77 -0.82 -18.32
CA ALA A 190 3.76 -1.62 -17.60
C ALA A 190 5.14 -1.63 -18.29
N SER A 191 5.36 -0.76 -19.28
CA SER A 191 6.67 -0.58 -19.89
C SER A 191 7.72 -0.10 -18.86
N PRO A 192 9.00 -0.45 -19.02
CA PRO A 192 10.04 -0.03 -18.08
C PRO A 192 10.11 1.49 -17.85
N GLU A 193 9.86 2.29 -18.88
CA GLU A 193 9.87 3.76 -18.78
C GLU A 193 8.69 4.27 -17.93
N ALA A 194 7.48 3.78 -18.21
CA ALA A 194 6.29 4.15 -17.44
C ALA A 194 6.39 3.68 -15.98
N VAL A 195 6.91 2.47 -15.74
CA VAL A 195 7.14 1.94 -14.40
C VAL A 195 8.17 2.79 -13.65
N SER A 196 9.31 3.12 -14.25
CA SER A 196 10.33 3.98 -13.61
C SER A 196 9.74 5.34 -13.22
N LYS A 197 8.94 5.95 -14.10
CA LYS A 197 8.21 7.20 -13.81
C LYS A 197 7.21 7.02 -12.66
N ALA A 198 6.47 5.91 -12.64
CA ALA A 198 5.51 5.59 -11.59
C ALA A 198 6.20 5.41 -10.23
N VAL A 199 7.32 4.70 -10.19
CA VAL A 199 8.16 4.52 -8.98
C VAL A 199 8.56 5.89 -8.41
N TYR A 200 9.10 6.76 -9.25
CA TYR A 200 9.51 8.10 -8.82
C TYR A 200 8.33 8.95 -8.32
N SER A 201 7.21 8.92 -9.05
CA SER A 201 6.05 9.80 -8.85
C SER A 201 5.20 9.39 -7.64
N TYR A 202 4.95 8.09 -7.47
CA TYR A 202 4.14 7.55 -6.38
C TYR A 202 4.97 7.19 -5.14
N GLY A 203 6.30 7.24 -5.26
CA GLY A 203 7.22 6.95 -4.15
C GLY A 203 7.27 5.46 -3.82
N TYR A 204 7.25 4.59 -4.83
CA TYR A 204 7.38 3.15 -4.62
C TYR A 204 8.78 2.76 -4.15
N ASP A 205 9.79 3.59 -4.39
CA ASP A 205 11.11 3.46 -3.78
C ASP A 205 11.09 3.58 -2.25
N GLN A 206 10.34 4.56 -1.71
CA GLN A 206 10.05 4.62 -0.27
C GLN A 206 9.23 3.42 0.21
N GLN A 207 8.35 2.88 -0.65
CA GLN A 207 7.58 1.68 -0.29
C GLN A 207 8.45 0.46 -0.14
N GLN A 208 9.33 0.20 -1.12
CA GLN A 208 10.26 -0.91 -1.10
C GLN A 208 11.17 -0.84 0.12
N ASP A 209 11.83 0.30 0.37
CA ASP A 209 12.70 0.45 1.53
C ASP A 209 11.93 0.22 2.86
N TRP A 210 10.71 0.74 2.98
CA TRP A 210 9.86 0.54 4.16
C TRP A 210 9.48 -0.92 4.38
N TYR A 211 9.20 -1.65 3.30
CA TYR A 211 8.82 -3.07 3.38
C TYR A 211 10.03 -3.96 3.66
N GLN A 212 11.19 -3.64 3.08
CA GLN A 212 12.45 -4.30 3.43
C GLN A 212 12.82 -4.03 4.90
N ALA A 213 12.63 -2.81 5.41
CA ALA A 213 12.81 -2.49 6.81
C ALA A 213 11.86 -3.28 7.73
N ALA A 214 10.61 -3.51 7.31
CA ALA A 214 9.67 -4.34 8.05
C ALA A 214 10.17 -5.80 8.20
N VAL A 215 10.65 -6.38 7.11
CA VAL A 215 11.15 -7.76 7.06
C VAL A 215 12.43 -7.92 7.88
N ARG A 216 13.35 -6.93 7.82
CA ARG A 216 14.53 -6.86 8.68
C ARG A 216 14.15 -6.69 10.16
N GLY A 217 13.25 -5.76 10.46
CA GLY A 217 12.88 -5.38 11.83
C GLY A 217 12.20 -6.49 12.64
N VAL A 218 11.71 -7.55 11.99
CA VAL A 218 11.20 -8.76 12.66
C VAL A 218 12.10 -9.99 12.48
N GLY A 219 13.32 -9.80 11.97
CA GLY A 219 14.37 -10.82 11.90
C GLY A 219 14.12 -11.94 10.89
N ILE A 220 13.35 -11.69 9.82
CA ILE A 220 13.13 -12.70 8.77
C ILE A 220 14.39 -12.85 7.90
N ASP A 221 14.87 -11.72 7.40
CA ASP A 221 16.02 -11.60 6.51
C ASP A 221 16.65 -10.22 6.71
N GLU A 222 17.98 -10.18 6.87
CA GLU A 222 18.78 -8.96 7.05
C GLU A 222 18.96 -8.18 5.74
N ASN A 223 18.83 -8.84 4.58
CA ASN A 223 18.92 -8.21 3.27
C ASN A 223 17.83 -8.75 2.34
N PRO A 224 16.55 -8.49 2.66
CA PRO A 224 15.44 -9.09 1.92
C PRO A 224 15.43 -8.59 0.48
N PRO A 225 15.37 -9.48 -0.53
CA PRO A 225 15.09 -9.05 -1.89
C PRO A 225 13.69 -8.45 -1.97
N PHE A 226 13.40 -7.73 -3.05
CA PHE A 226 12.08 -7.17 -3.26
C PHE A 226 11.83 -6.95 -4.74
N VAL A 227 10.63 -7.32 -5.21
CA VAL A 227 10.22 -7.01 -6.57
C VAL A 227 8.84 -6.39 -6.60
N PHE A 228 8.63 -5.48 -7.54
CA PHE A 228 7.30 -5.07 -7.93
C PHE A 228 6.81 -5.90 -9.11
N VAL A 229 5.54 -6.26 -9.09
CA VAL A 229 4.86 -6.86 -10.23
C VAL A 229 3.81 -5.87 -10.73
N PHE A 230 3.99 -5.34 -11.93
CA PHE A 230 3.03 -4.46 -12.58
C PHE A 230 2.21 -5.25 -13.59
N VAL A 231 0.89 -5.08 -13.59
CA VAL A 231 -0.01 -5.62 -14.61
C VAL A 231 -0.84 -4.51 -15.23
N GLU A 232 -0.87 -4.48 -16.56
CA GLU A 232 -1.69 -3.50 -17.29
C GLU A 232 -3.18 -3.77 -17.12
N THR A 233 -3.95 -2.71 -16.89
CA THR A 233 -5.40 -2.78 -16.86
C THR A 233 -5.95 -3.13 -18.22
N GLU A 234 -5.39 -2.63 -19.32
CA GLU A 234 -5.89 -2.92 -20.66
C GLU A 234 -5.36 -4.25 -21.22
N ALA A 235 -6.17 -4.93 -22.04
CA ALA A 235 -5.74 -6.13 -22.74
C ALA A 235 -4.57 -5.77 -23.71
N PRO A 236 -3.54 -6.62 -23.83
CA PRO A 236 -3.46 -8.02 -23.39
C PRO A 236 -2.96 -8.23 -21.94
N HIS A 237 -3.01 -7.20 -21.08
CA HIS A 237 -2.58 -7.24 -19.68
C HIS A 237 -1.10 -7.59 -19.52
N PHE A 238 -0.23 -6.82 -20.19
CA PHE A 238 1.21 -7.05 -20.07
C PHE A 238 1.67 -6.96 -18.61
N VAL A 239 2.61 -7.84 -18.27
CA VAL A 239 3.15 -7.97 -16.91
C VAL A 239 4.64 -7.66 -16.92
N SER A 240 5.05 -6.78 -16.02
CA SER A 240 6.45 -6.39 -15.81
C SER A 240 6.86 -6.69 -14.38
N VAL A 241 7.93 -7.48 -14.22
CA VAL A 241 8.53 -7.78 -12.92
C VAL A 241 9.79 -6.94 -12.78
N VAL A 242 9.83 -6.06 -11.79
CA VAL A 242 10.83 -4.99 -11.69
C VAL A 242 11.50 -4.99 -10.33
N GLU A 243 12.83 -4.90 -10.37
CA GLU A 243 13.69 -4.57 -9.24
C GLU A 243 14.14 -3.11 -9.38
N LEU A 244 14.29 -2.42 -8.25
CA LEU A 244 14.80 -1.05 -8.22
C LEU A 244 16.32 -1.06 -7.99
N ASP A 245 17.01 -0.19 -8.71
CA ASP A 245 18.46 -0.02 -8.59
C ASP A 245 18.86 0.74 -7.31
N ASP A 246 20.16 0.73 -7.00
CA ASP A 246 20.73 1.40 -5.83
C ASP A 246 20.34 2.88 -5.73
N ALA A 247 20.19 3.58 -6.87
CA ALA A 247 19.81 4.99 -6.87
C ALA A 247 18.40 5.22 -6.34
N PHE A 248 17.46 4.34 -6.69
CA PHE A 248 16.12 4.36 -6.09
C PHE A 248 16.13 3.92 -4.63
N LEU A 249 16.89 2.86 -4.28
CA LEU A 249 16.98 2.39 -2.89
C LEU A 249 17.49 3.50 -1.96
N ASP A 250 18.58 4.15 -2.36
CA ASP A 250 19.16 5.30 -1.67
C ASP A 250 18.17 6.45 -1.48
N ARG A 251 17.38 6.75 -2.52
CA ARG A 251 16.35 7.79 -2.46
C ARG A 251 15.24 7.40 -1.50
N GLY A 252 14.78 6.14 -1.55
CA GLY A 252 13.76 5.59 -0.67
C GLY A 252 14.16 5.71 0.80
N ALA A 253 15.33 5.18 1.14
CA ALA A 253 15.90 5.19 2.49
C ALA A 253 16.05 6.61 3.05
N ARG A 254 16.67 7.55 2.29
CA ARG A 254 16.80 8.94 2.74
C ARG A 254 15.47 9.61 3.03
N ARG A 255 14.46 9.35 2.19
CA ARG A 255 13.13 9.93 2.37
C ARG A 255 12.40 9.30 3.55
N ASN A 256 12.49 7.98 3.73
CA ASN A 256 11.89 7.33 4.89
C ASN A 256 12.51 7.82 6.20
N ARG A 257 13.84 7.93 6.28
CA ARG A 257 14.52 8.49 7.45
C ARG A 257 14.04 9.92 7.77
N ALA A 258 14.03 10.80 6.78
CA ALA A 258 13.53 12.17 6.93
C ALA A 258 12.04 12.21 7.34
N GLY A 259 11.23 11.28 6.83
CA GLY A 259 9.82 11.14 7.21
C GLY A 259 9.66 10.77 8.68
N ILE A 260 10.45 9.81 9.17
CA ILE A 260 10.43 9.40 10.57
C ILE A 260 10.93 10.51 11.49
N GLU A 261 12.06 11.16 11.17
CA GLU A 261 12.56 12.31 11.93
C GLU A 261 11.50 13.41 12.03
N ARG A 262 10.82 13.69 10.91
CA ARG A 262 9.74 14.66 10.86
C ARG A 262 8.57 14.27 11.76
N TRP A 263 8.23 12.98 11.79
CA TRP A 263 7.18 12.44 12.65
C TRP A 263 7.53 12.58 14.13
N VAL A 264 8.76 12.21 14.51
CA VAL A 264 9.28 12.34 15.88
C VAL A 264 9.21 13.80 16.33
N GLN A 265 9.76 14.73 15.54
CA GLN A 265 9.71 16.17 15.84
C GLN A 265 8.26 16.69 16.03
N CYS A 266 7.33 16.28 15.17
CA CYS A 266 5.91 16.65 15.29
C CYS A 266 5.27 16.10 16.57
N ARG A 267 5.61 14.86 16.93
CA ARG A 267 5.08 14.21 18.14
C ARG A 267 5.62 14.86 19.40
N GLU A 268 6.92 15.11 19.47
CA GLU A 268 7.58 15.70 20.65
C GLU A 268 7.16 17.15 20.88
N SER A 269 7.14 17.96 19.81
CA SER A 269 6.73 19.36 19.91
C SER A 269 5.22 19.56 20.04
N GLY A 270 4.42 18.58 19.62
CA GLY A 270 2.97 18.72 19.45
C GLY A 270 2.57 19.60 18.25
N ILE A 271 3.53 20.10 17.47
CA ILE A 271 3.32 21.03 16.36
C ILE A 271 3.33 20.24 15.04
N TRP A 272 2.23 20.29 14.31
CA TRP A 272 2.05 19.63 13.02
C TRP A 272 1.78 20.68 11.94
N PRO A 273 2.82 21.31 11.38
CA PRO A 273 2.64 22.49 10.55
C PRO A 273 2.00 22.15 9.20
N GLY A 274 1.18 23.08 8.73
CA GLY A 274 0.52 23.05 7.43
C GLY A 274 1.28 23.89 6.40
N TYR A 275 0.52 24.66 5.62
CA TYR A 275 1.08 25.73 4.80
C TYR A 275 1.40 26.96 5.66
N SER A 276 2.14 27.89 5.07
CA SER A 276 2.39 29.21 5.65
C SER A 276 1.08 29.89 6.05
N GLU A 277 1.07 30.54 7.20
CA GLU A 277 -0.06 31.41 7.62
C GLU A 277 -0.02 32.78 6.92
N ASP A 278 1.14 33.16 6.37
CA ASP A 278 1.30 34.39 5.59
C ASP A 278 0.69 34.30 4.18
N ILE A 279 0.21 35.45 3.69
CA ILE A 279 -0.22 35.61 2.28
C ILE A 279 0.99 35.44 1.37
N GLN A 280 0.93 34.44 0.48
CA GLN A 280 1.99 34.17 -0.48
C GLN A 280 1.67 34.74 -1.86
N THR A 281 2.57 35.55 -2.40
CA THR A 281 2.56 35.91 -3.82
C THR A 281 3.07 34.72 -4.64
N ILE A 282 2.23 34.18 -5.50
CA ILE A 282 2.59 33.06 -6.39
C ILE A 282 2.83 33.56 -7.81
N SER A 283 3.74 32.91 -8.52
CA SER A 283 3.98 33.14 -9.95
C SER A 283 3.50 31.94 -10.78
N PRO A 284 3.25 32.12 -12.08
CA PRO A 284 2.95 30.99 -12.97
C PRO A 284 4.03 29.90 -12.87
N PRO A 285 3.65 28.61 -12.97
CA PRO A 285 4.60 27.52 -12.96
C PRO A 285 5.53 27.61 -14.17
N ARG A 286 6.73 27.03 -14.07
CA ARG A 286 7.80 27.19 -15.06
C ARG A 286 7.34 26.86 -16.49
N TRP A 287 6.51 25.83 -16.68
CA TRP A 287 5.99 25.45 -17.99
C TRP A 287 5.05 26.49 -18.62
N ALA A 288 4.23 27.18 -17.81
CA ALA A 288 3.29 28.21 -18.29
C ALA A 288 3.96 29.54 -18.64
N ARG A 289 5.22 29.75 -18.21
CA ARG A 289 5.98 30.96 -18.54
C ARG A 289 6.48 30.96 -19.98
N TYR A 290 6.60 29.79 -20.60
CA TYR A 290 7.09 29.64 -21.97
C TYR A 290 5.96 29.65 -23.02
N GLU A 291 4.68 29.54 -22.63
CA GLU A 291 3.53 29.66 -23.54
C GLU A 291 3.24 31.12 -23.95
N GLY A 292 3.81 32.10 -23.26
CA GLY A 292 3.59 33.52 -23.50
C GLY A 292 4.64 34.22 -24.37
N GLU A 293 5.69 33.52 -24.83
CA GLU A 293 6.73 34.11 -25.70
C GLU A 293 6.39 34.01 -27.20
N GLU A 294 5.25 33.41 -27.57
CA GLU A 294 4.74 33.32 -28.95
C GLU A 294 3.44 34.12 -29.20
N LEU A 295 3.01 34.98 -28.27
CA LEU A 295 1.86 35.88 -28.43
C LEU A 295 2.26 37.32 -28.80
#